data_AF-A0A3C0NE12-F1
#
_entry.id   AF-A0A3C0NE12-F1
#
_cell.length_a   1.000
_cell.length_b   1.000
_cell.length_c   1.000
_cell.angle_alpha   90.00
_cell.angle_beta   90.00
_cell.angle_gamma   90.00
#
_symmetry.space_group_name_H-M   'P 1'
#
loop_
_entity.id
_entity.type
_entity.pdbx_description
1 polymer ?
#
loop_
_entity_poly.entity_id
_entity_poly.type
_entity_poly.pdbx_seq_one_letter_code
_entity_poly.pdbx_strand_id
1 'polypeptide(L)'
;WQGQGGSNPILPLALEGQDSVALLIFFITACVAAPIFEEIIFRGFLLPSLTRYMPVWGAVVASSLLFAIAHLSLSEVLPLATLGMVLGVVYSRSRNLLSSMLLHGLWNAGTLLSLFVLGSGSN
;
A
#
# COMPACT_ATOMS: atom_id res chain seq x y z
N TRP A 1 14.10 -7.85 -13.95
CA TRP A 1 12.88 -8.21 -13.20
C TRP A 1 12.84 -9.73 -13.12
N GLN A 2 12.97 -10.31 -11.93
CA GLN A 2 13.28 -11.75 -11.71
C GLN A 2 12.09 -12.52 -11.14
N GLY A 3 10.85 -12.05 -11.33
CA GLY A 3 9.65 -12.76 -10.87
C GLY A 3 9.51 -12.91 -9.35
N GLN A 4 10.41 -12.33 -8.55
CA GLN A 4 10.29 -12.31 -7.09
C GLN A 4 9.29 -11.23 -6.69
N GLY A 5 8.02 -11.65 -6.59
CA GLY A 5 6.93 -10.85 -6.04
C GLY A 5 7.12 -10.59 -4.55
N GLY A 6 8.02 -9.66 -4.21
CA GLY A 6 8.24 -9.19 -2.84
C GLY A 6 8.59 -10.29 -1.84
N SER A 7 8.68 -9.92 -0.56
CA SER A 7 8.99 -10.82 0.56
C SER A 7 7.86 -11.80 0.91
N ASN A 8 6.87 -11.97 0.04
CA ASN A 8 5.66 -12.76 0.30
C ASN A 8 5.80 -14.17 -0.30
N PRO A 9 6.17 -15.19 0.50
CA PRO A 9 6.36 -16.57 0.01
C PRO A 9 5.07 -17.21 -0.53
N ILE A 10 3.91 -16.61 -0.27
CA ILE A 10 2.60 -17.08 -0.76
C ILE A 10 2.39 -16.75 -2.23
N LEU A 11 2.97 -15.66 -2.75
CA LEU A 11 2.74 -15.22 -4.13
C LEU A 11 3.25 -16.24 -5.16
N PRO A 12 4.49 -16.77 -5.03
CA PRO A 12 4.98 -17.81 -5.93
C PRO A 12 4.21 -19.12 -5.80
N LEU A 13 3.86 -19.54 -4.58
CA LEU A 13 3.11 -20.78 -4.31
C LEU A 13 1.69 -20.75 -4.87
N ALA A 14 1.00 -19.60 -4.78
CA ALA A 14 -0.34 -19.44 -5.33
C ALA A 14 -0.34 -19.35 -6.87
N LEU A 15 0.72 -18.78 -7.45
CA LEU A 15 0.91 -18.72 -8.91
C LEU A 15 1.31 -20.07 -9.51
N GLU A 16 2.14 -20.87 -8.82
CA GLU A 16 2.50 -22.24 -9.24
C GLU A 16 1.34 -23.23 -9.08
N GLY A 17 0.54 -23.10 -8.01
CA GLY A 17 -0.57 -24.02 -7.72
C GLY A 17 -1.88 -23.71 -8.46
N GLN A 18 -2.00 -22.54 -9.11
CA GLN A 18 -3.26 -21.99 -9.66
C GLN A 18 -4.45 -22.08 -8.69
N ASP A 19 -4.20 -22.00 -7.38
CA ASP A 19 -5.26 -22.07 -6.39
C ASP A 19 -6.02 -20.74 -6.36
N SER A 20 -7.17 -20.73 -7.01
CA SER A 20 -8.06 -19.57 -7.12
C SER A 20 -8.52 -19.06 -5.75
N VAL A 21 -8.61 -19.95 -4.75
CA VAL A 21 -8.99 -19.57 -3.37
C VAL A 21 -7.84 -18.83 -2.71
N ALA A 22 -6.60 -19.33 -2.83
CA ALA A 22 -5.42 -18.67 -2.29
C ALA A 22 -5.21 -17.28 -2.90
N LEU A 23 -5.38 -17.15 -4.22
CA LEU A 23 -5.29 -15.87 -4.93
C LEU A 23 -6.38 -14.89 -4.48
N LEU A 24 -7.61 -15.36 -4.27
CA LEU A 24 -8.71 -14.52 -3.76
C LEU A 24 -8.43 -14.03 -2.34
N ILE A 25 -7.97 -14.91 -1.45
CA ILE A 25 -7.60 -14.54 -0.07
C ILE A 25 -6.46 -13.52 -0.07
N PHE A 26 -5.44 -13.74 -0.89
CA PHE A 26 -4.33 -12.82 -1.04
C PHE A 26 -4.81 -11.45 -1.54
N PHE A 27 -5.67 -11.42 -2.57
CA PHE A 27 -6.23 -10.18 -3.10
C PHE A 27 -7.03 -9.40 -2.05
N ILE A 28 -7.93 -10.07 -1.32
CA ILE A 28 -8.70 -9.42 -0.25
C ILE A 28 -7.78 -8.87 0.84
N THR A 29 -6.77 -9.65 1.23
CA THR A 29 -5.84 -9.22 2.27
C THR A 29 -5.02 -8.00 1.83
N ALA A 30 -4.46 -8.04 0.61
CA ALA A 30 -3.59 -6.98 0.09
C ALA A 30 -4.35 -5.70 -0.32
N CYS A 31 -5.58 -5.82 -0.83
CA CYS A 31 -6.35 -4.70 -1.36
C CYS A 31 -7.37 -4.12 -0.36
N VAL A 32 -7.70 -4.84 0.71
CA VAL A 32 -8.73 -4.42 1.68
C VAL A 32 -8.17 -4.42 3.09
N ALA A 33 -7.76 -5.57 3.62
CA ALA A 33 -7.38 -5.69 5.02
C ALA A 33 -6.12 -4.86 5.35
N ALA A 34 -5.08 -4.96 4.53
CA ALA A 34 -3.83 -4.20 4.71
C ALA A 34 -4.06 -2.68 4.59
N PRO A 35 -4.71 -2.13 3.53
CA PRO A 35 -5.02 -0.71 3.45
C PRO A 35 -5.85 -0.18 4.62
N ILE A 36 -6.84 -0.95 5.12
CA ILE A 36 -7.62 -0.52 6.30
C ILE A 36 -6.71 -0.36 7.51
N PHE A 37 -5.89 -1.37 7.81
CA PHE A 37 -5.00 -1.36 8.96
C PHE A 37 -3.96 -0.23 8.87
N GLU A 38 -3.31 -0.11 7.72
CA GLU A 38 -2.27 0.89 7.47
C GLU A 38 -2.84 2.31 7.54
N GLU A 39 -3.99 2.58 6.93
CA GLU A 39 -4.58 3.91 6.97
C GLU A 39 -5.04 4.30 8.38
N ILE A 40 -5.51 3.36 9.21
CA ILE A 40 -5.82 3.62 10.62
C ILE A 40 -4.56 4.07 11.37
N ILE A 41 -3.44 3.38 11.18
CA ILE A 41 -2.19 3.71 11.88
C ILE A 41 -1.58 5.00 11.36
N PHE A 42 -1.39 5.11 10.05
CA PHE A 42 -0.64 6.22 9.47
C PHE A 42 -1.47 7.50 9.35
N ARG A 43 -2.75 7.40 8.96
CA ARG A 43 -3.61 8.57 8.71
C ARG A 43 -4.55 8.82 9.89
N GLY A 44 -5.03 7.77 10.55
CA GLY A 44 -5.89 7.90 11.73
C GLY A 44 -5.13 8.31 13.00
N PHE A 45 -3.89 7.84 13.17
CA PHE A 45 -3.12 8.08 14.39
C PHE A 45 -1.85 8.92 14.17
N LEU A 46 -0.91 8.47 13.33
CA LEU A 46 0.42 9.07 13.22
C LEU A 46 0.36 10.49 12.65
N LEU A 47 -0.29 10.68 11.51
CA LEU A 47 -0.38 11.98 10.84
C LEU A 47 -1.04 13.05 11.76
N PRO A 48 -2.22 12.82 12.34
CA PRO A 48 -2.81 13.75 13.33
C PRO A 48 -1.89 14.03 14.52
N SER A 49 -1.19 13.01 15.02
CA SER A 49 -0.24 13.17 16.13
C SER A 49 0.93 14.08 15.75
N LEU A 50 1.49 13.92 14.55
CA LEU A 50 2.57 14.78 14.04
C LEU A 50 2.10 16.21 13.82
N THR A 51 0.86 16.44 13.36
CA THR A 51 0.33 17.80 13.17
C THR A 51 0.23 18.63 14.46
N ARG A 52 0.37 18.01 15.64
CA ARG A 52 0.47 18.73 16.92
C ARG A 52 1.83 19.40 17.13
N TYR A 53 2.87 18.96 16.41
CA TYR A 53 4.25 19.39 16.60
C TYR A 53 4.85 20.08 15.36
N MET A 54 4.24 19.92 14.18
CA MET A 54 4.74 20.48 12.91
C MET A 54 3.59 20.83 11.96
N PRO A 55 3.81 21.71 10.96
CA PRO A 55 2.78 22.05 9.99
C PRO A 55 2.32 20.83 9.18
N VAL A 56 1.09 20.88 8.65
CA VAL A 56 0.45 19.76 7.93
C VAL A 56 1.33 19.20 6.82
N TRP A 57 1.98 20.06 6.03
CA TRP A 57 2.84 19.60 4.94
C TRP A 57 4.04 18.79 5.46
N GLY A 58 4.64 19.20 6.58
CA GLY A 58 5.76 18.49 7.21
C GLY A 58 5.30 17.15 7.81
N ALA A 59 4.12 17.15 8.46
CA ALA A 59 3.52 15.94 9.00
C ALA A 59 3.21 14.91 7.90
N VAL A 60 2.69 15.35 6.75
CA VAL A 60 2.44 14.50 5.57
C VAL A 60 3.74 13.90 5.05
N VAL A 61 4.80 14.70 4.87
CA VAL A 61 6.10 14.19 4.40
C VAL A 61 6.66 13.16 5.38
N ALA A 62 6.69 13.48 6.68
CA ALA A 62 7.22 12.60 7.71
C ALA A 62 6.43 11.28 7.82
N SER A 63 5.10 11.34 7.84
CA SER A 63 4.26 10.12 7.89
C SER A 63 4.43 9.25 6.64
N SER A 64 4.65 9.87 5.48
CA SER A 64 4.81 9.16 4.19
C SER A 64 6.16 8.45 4.10
N LEU A 65 7.22 9.07 4.61
CA LEU A 65 8.54 8.44 4.69
C LEU A 65 8.53 7.27 5.68
N LEU A 66 7.91 7.45 6.86
CA LEU A 66 7.76 6.36 7.83
C LEU A 66 6.94 5.20 7.27
N PHE A 67 5.87 5.49 6.52
CA PHE A 67 5.08 4.48 5.82
C PHE A 67 5.94 3.67 4.83
N ALA A 68 6.74 4.34 4.01
CA ALA A 68 7.61 3.70 3.04
C ALA A 68 8.72 2.86 3.70
N ILE A 69 9.34 3.36 4.77
CA ILE A 69 10.40 2.64 5.50
C ILE A 69 9.83 1.40 6.22
N ALA A 70 8.59 1.48 6.73
CA ALA A 70 7.95 0.35 7.41
C ALA A 70 7.75 -0.89 6.51
N HIS A 71 7.80 -0.71 5.18
CA HIS A 71 7.72 -1.82 4.22
C HIS A 71 9.06 -2.54 4.00
N LEU A 72 10.17 -2.04 4.56
CA LEU A 72 11.48 -2.70 4.56
C LEU A 72 12.04 -3.08 3.17
N SER A 73 11.53 -2.46 2.10
CA SER A 73 11.92 -2.73 0.71
C SER A 73 12.50 -1.46 0.08
N LEU A 74 13.83 -1.42 -0.09
CA LEU A 74 14.54 -0.27 -0.66
C LEU A 74 14.04 0.09 -2.08
N SER A 75 13.70 -0.91 -2.89
CA SER A 75 13.16 -0.72 -4.24
C SER A 75 11.78 -0.06 -4.23
N GLU A 76 11.03 -0.18 -3.14
CA GLU A 76 9.66 0.32 -3.03
C GLU A 76 9.57 1.63 -2.24
N VAL A 77 10.66 2.10 -1.63
CA VAL A 77 10.66 3.33 -0.83
C VAL A 77 10.12 4.52 -1.61
N LEU A 78 10.59 4.72 -2.85
CA LEU A 78 10.15 5.85 -3.67
C LEU A 78 8.66 5.75 -4.04
N PRO A 79 8.15 4.66 -4.65
CA PRO A 79 6.73 4.57 -4.97
C PRO A 79 5.84 4.61 -3.70
N LEU A 80 6.21 3.95 -2.61
CA LEU A 80 5.44 3.97 -1.37
C LEU A 80 5.45 5.34 -0.69
N ALA A 81 6.56 6.07 -0.72
CA ALA A 81 6.60 7.44 -0.20
C ALA A 81 5.71 8.36 -1.04
N THR A 82 5.69 8.21 -2.37
CA THR A 82 4.80 8.99 -3.24
C THR A 82 3.32 8.69 -3.00
N LEU A 83 2.95 7.40 -2.92
CA LEU A 83 1.61 6.98 -2.53
C LEU A 83 1.26 7.55 -1.16
N GLY A 84 2.18 7.45 -0.21
CA GLY A 84 2.00 7.93 1.14
C GLY A 84 1.69 9.43 1.20
N MET A 85 2.37 10.23 0.37
CA MET A 85 2.14 11.67 0.28
C MET A 85 0.76 11.96 -0.31
N VAL A 86 0.37 11.26 -1.38
CA VAL A 86 -0.96 11.42 -1.99
C VAL A 86 -2.06 11.08 -0.97
N LEU A 87 -1.96 9.94 -0.29
CA LEU A 87 -2.90 9.52 0.75
C LEU A 87 -2.95 10.53 1.91
N GLY A 88 -1.80 11.02 2.36
CA GLY A 88 -1.70 12.04 3.39
C GLY A 88 -2.39 13.36 2.99
N VAL A 89 -2.21 13.81 1.75
CA VAL A 89 -2.90 14.99 1.21
C VAL A 89 -4.40 14.76 1.12
N VAL A 90 -4.84 13.62 0.57
CA VAL A 90 -6.26 13.26 0.45
C VAL A 90 -6.92 13.26 1.82
N TYR A 91 -6.35 12.57 2.81
CA TYR A 91 -6.86 12.56 4.17
C TYR A 91 -6.86 13.96 4.80
N SER A 92 -5.79 14.74 4.63
CA SER A 92 -5.72 16.09 5.22
C SER A 92 -6.82 17.04 4.70
N ARG A 93 -7.26 16.85 3.45
CA ARG A 93 -8.32 17.65 2.83
C ARG A 93 -9.72 17.08 3.07
N SER A 94 -9.89 15.77 2.97
CA SER A 94 -11.19 15.11 3.12
C SER A 94 -11.59 14.95 4.58
N ARG A 95 -10.61 14.85 5.49
CA ARG A 95 -10.76 14.39 6.88
C ARG A 95 -11.54 13.08 7.01
N ASN A 96 -11.50 12.26 5.97
CA ASN A 96 -12.22 11.00 5.88
C ASN A 96 -11.23 9.86 5.58
N LEU A 97 -11.11 8.92 6.52
CA LEU A 97 -10.26 7.75 6.36
C LEU A 97 -10.72 6.85 5.21
N LEU A 98 -12.03 6.75 4.96
CA LEU A 98 -12.57 5.89 3.92
C LEU A 98 -12.06 6.31 2.54
N SER A 99 -11.94 7.62 2.26
CA SER A 99 -11.40 8.11 1.00
C SER A 99 -9.95 7.66 0.78
N SER A 100 -9.15 7.67 1.84
CA SER A 100 -7.75 7.24 1.78
C SER A 100 -7.65 5.71 1.65
N MET A 101 -8.46 4.97 2.41
CA MET A 101 -8.54 3.50 2.34
C MET A 101 -8.94 3.02 0.95
N LEU A 102 -9.95 3.63 0.33
CA LEU A 102 -10.39 3.28 -1.01
C LEU A 102 -9.31 3.57 -2.05
N LEU A 103 -8.67 4.74 -1.98
CA LEU A 103 -7.59 5.09 -2.90
C LEU A 103 -6.39 4.15 -2.76
N HIS A 104 -6.02 3.82 -1.53
CA HIS A 104 -4.93 2.89 -1.24
C HIS A 104 -5.28 1.47 -1.73
N GLY A 105 -6.47 0.98 -1.43
CA GLY A 105 -6.95 -0.32 -1.93
C GLY A 105 -7.00 -0.39 -3.46
N LEU A 106 -7.44 0.68 -4.13
CA LEU A 106 -7.44 0.77 -5.60
C LEU A 106 -6.04 0.77 -6.19
N TRP A 107 -5.08 1.45 -5.55
CA TRP A 107 -3.67 1.41 -5.95
C TRP A 107 -3.09 0.00 -5.84
N ASN A 108 -3.36 -0.70 -4.74
CA ASN A 108 -2.90 -2.08 -4.53
C ASN A 108 -3.54 -3.03 -5.56
N ALA A 109 -4.85 -2.90 -5.80
CA ALA A 109 -5.55 -3.69 -6.81
C ALA A 109 -5.00 -3.44 -8.22
N GLY A 110 -4.74 -2.19 -8.59
CA GLY A 110 -4.14 -1.84 -9.88
C GLY A 110 -2.73 -2.41 -10.04
N THR A 111 -1.92 -2.34 -8.98
CA THR A 111 -0.56 -2.91 -8.98
C THR A 111 -0.61 -4.43 -9.15
N LEU A 112 -1.46 -5.13 -8.39
CA LEU A 112 -1.63 -6.58 -8.50
C LEU A 112 -2.16 -7.00 -9.87
N LEU A 113 -3.13 -6.26 -10.43
CA LEU A 113 -3.64 -6.51 -11.78
C LEU A 113 -2.53 -6.33 -12.82
N SER A 114 -1.71 -5.28 -12.71
CA SER A 114 -0.59 -5.05 -13.62
C SER A 114 0.45 -6.16 -13.56
N LEU A 115 0.75 -6.67 -12.35
CA LEU A 115 1.64 -7.80 -12.15
C LEU A 115 1.07 -9.08 -12.76
N PHE A 116 -0.24 -9.31 -12.63
CA PHE A 116 -0.90 -10.46 -13.25
C PHE A 116 -0.88 -10.39 -14.78
N VAL A 117 -1.17 -9.23 -15.37
CA VAL A 117 -1.15 -9.03 -16.83
C VAL A 117 0.26 -9.12 -17.41
N LEU A 118 1.24 -8.45 -16.79
CA LEU A 118 2.63 -8.48 -17.28
C LEU A 118 3.32 -9.82 -16.99
N GLY A 119 2.97 -10.48 -15.89
CA GLY A 119 3.49 -11.81 -15.55
C GLY A 119 2.84 -12.94 -16.36
N SER A 120 1.60 -12.78 -16.82
CA SER A 120 0.95 -13.76 -17.71
C SER A 120 1.42 -13.66 -19.16
N GLY A 121 1.91 -12.49 -19.61
CA GLY A 121 2.47 -12.29 -20.94
C GLY A 121 3.92 -12.74 -21.12
N SER A 122 4.59 -13.16 -20.04
CA SER A 122 5.97 -13.69 -20.07
C SER A 122 6.06 -15.22 -20.06
N ASN A 123 4.93 -15.92 -20.27
CA ASN A 123 4.86 -17.38 -20.43
C ASN A 123 4.66 -17.77 -21.89
#